data_AF-A0A1B7K1F4-F1
#
_entry.id   AF-A0A1B7K1F4-F1
#
_cell.length_a   1.000
_cell.length_b   1.000
_cell.length_c   1.000
_cell.angle_alpha   90.00
_cell.angle_beta   90.00
_cell.angle_gamma   90.00
#
_symmetry.space_group_name_H-M   'P 1'
#
loop_
_entity.id
_entity.type
_entity.pdbx_description
1 polymer ?
#
loop_
_entity_poly.entity_id
_entity_poly.type
_entity_poly.pdbx_seq_one_letter_code
_entity_poly.pdbx_strand_id
1 'polypeptide(L)'
;MKNKTFYMLLIGSTTLIFGLWVWAWYMGADPVWIKSKTTQPLADMFSSVNALFAGLALCGVIITVSLQIYELQQTKTELAKTAEANRASAEHAKEGAVINLFQTYCSEYFQGVKNSSMNVLIPAMASRRYFEFMISRFFVSEQRMLEDNAWERIQLVTRYDGFSTFKREEQNDRYKLDELMNFFTILAHQHNASDVIGRCDFSWAWWRPMFWMIAIAQIKRYEENSSVKKYAIRPRFIEAVRKLDMAYNLEPIENGQALAELIADHPKLNEAYQLDPLHKNVALWQFKLPE
;
A
#
# COMPACT_ATOMS: atom_id res chain seq x y z
N MET A 1 16.67 -33.57 29.31
CA MET A 1 17.63 -34.50 29.98
C MET A 1 18.96 -33.78 30.16
N LYS A 2 19.64 -33.93 31.30
CA LYS A 2 20.99 -33.34 31.50
C LYS A 2 21.96 -34.00 30.51
N ASN A 3 22.75 -33.21 29.78
CA ASN A 3 23.71 -33.68 28.76
C ASN A 3 24.57 -34.85 29.23
N LYS A 4 25.01 -34.85 30.50
CA LYS A 4 25.83 -35.91 31.10
C LYS A 4 25.14 -37.29 31.15
N THR A 5 23.85 -37.33 31.42
CA THR A 5 23.06 -38.57 31.50
C THR A 5 22.82 -39.16 30.11
N PHE A 6 22.65 -38.30 29.10
CA PHE A 6 22.50 -38.73 27.70
C PHE A 6 23.78 -39.39 27.17
N TYR A 7 24.95 -38.77 27.38
CA TYR A 7 26.23 -39.34 26.95
C TYR A 7 26.55 -40.66 27.64
N MET A 8 26.25 -40.79 28.94
CA MET A 8 26.48 -42.04 29.69
C MET A 8 25.61 -43.19 29.16
N LEU A 9 24.35 -42.92 28.83
CA LEU A 9 23.45 -43.90 28.20
C LEU A 9 23.92 -44.30 26.79
N LEU A 10 24.38 -43.33 25.98
CA LEU A 10 24.88 -43.59 24.63
C LEU A 10 26.15 -44.46 24.65
N ILE A 11 27.13 -44.12 25.48
CA ILE A 11 28.38 -44.88 25.60
C ILE A 11 28.11 -46.28 26.17
N GLY A 12 27.28 -46.37 27.21
CA GLY A 12 26.91 -47.65 27.82
C GLY A 12 26.19 -48.59 26.85
N SER A 13 25.19 -48.09 26.13
CA SER A 13 24.45 -48.89 25.13
C SER A 13 25.33 -49.31 23.96
N THR A 14 26.20 -48.43 23.45
CA THR A 14 27.12 -48.75 22.35
C THR A 14 28.12 -49.84 22.75
N THR A 15 28.70 -49.72 23.96
CA THR A 15 29.66 -50.71 24.49
C THR A 15 28.99 -52.08 24.67
N LEU A 16 27.74 -52.08 25.14
CA LEU A 16 26.97 -53.31 25.34
C LEU A 16 26.62 -53.99 24.01
N ILE A 17 26.18 -53.24 23.00
CA ILE A 17 25.87 -53.78 21.66
C ILE A 17 27.14 -54.33 20.99
N PHE A 18 28.24 -53.58 21.04
CA PHE A 18 29.50 -54.01 20.46
C PHE A 18 30.08 -55.23 21.20
N GLY A 19 29.97 -55.26 22.53
CA GLY A 19 30.37 -56.40 23.35
C GLY A 19 29.54 -57.66 23.04
N LEU A 20 28.22 -57.53 22.90
CA LEU A 20 27.34 -58.64 22.51
C LEU A 20 27.65 -59.14 21.09
N TRP A 21 27.99 -58.24 20.17
CA TRP A 21 28.36 -58.59 18.81
C TRP A 21 29.69 -59.36 18.74
N VAL A 22 30.73 -58.87 19.43
CA VAL A 22 32.04 -59.55 19.53
C VAL A 22 31.90 -60.90 20.23
N TRP A 23 31.08 -60.97 21.29
CA TRP A 23 30.79 -62.22 22.00
C TRP A 23 30.08 -63.24 21.11
N ALA A 24 29.05 -62.81 20.37
CA ALA A 24 28.35 -63.65 19.41
C ALA A 24 29.28 -64.15 18.30
N TRP A 25 30.13 -63.28 17.75
CA TRP A 25 31.13 -63.67 16.75
C TRP A 25 32.14 -64.70 17.29
N TYR A 26 32.67 -64.47 18.50
CA TYR A 26 33.59 -65.40 19.15
C TYR A 26 32.96 -66.78 19.40
N MET A 27 31.73 -66.81 19.90
CA MET A 27 30.98 -68.06 20.11
C MET A 27 30.63 -68.80 18.81
N GLY A 28 30.52 -68.08 17.69
CA GLY A 28 30.25 -68.65 16.37
C GLY A 28 31.50 -69.15 15.63
N ALA A 29 32.66 -68.53 15.88
CA ALA A 29 33.92 -68.85 15.21
C ALA A 29 34.58 -70.14 15.73
N ASP A 30 34.41 -70.47 17.02
CA ASP A 30 34.94 -71.70 17.63
C ASP A 30 33.87 -72.45 18.46
N PRO A 31 33.03 -73.29 17.83
CA PRO A 31 31.82 -73.84 18.44
C PRO A 31 32.06 -75.04 19.38
N VAL A 32 33.28 -75.23 19.91
CA VAL A 32 33.67 -76.40 20.70
C VAL A 32 32.78 -76.61 21.93
N TRP A 33 32.30 -75.53 22.55
CA TRP A 33 31.52 -75.61 23.79
C TRP A 33 30.00 -75.80 23.55
N ILE A 34 29.42 -75.14 22.54
CA ILE A 34 27.97 -75.12 22.30
C ILE A 34 27.50 -76.39 21.58
N LYS A 35 28.32 -76.97 20.71
CA LYS A 35 28.01 -78.19 19.95
C LYS A 35 27.78 -79.43 20.84
N SER A 36 28.25 -79.38 22.10
CA SER A 36 28.04 -80.44 23.10
C SER A 36 26.69 -80.37 23.83
N LYS A 37 25.97 -79.24 23.72
CA LYS A 37 24.74 -78.95 24.50
C LYS A 37 23.49 -78.69 23.66
N THR A 38 23.60 -78.61 22.33
CA THR A 38 22.44 -78.45 21.44
C THR A 38 22.61 -79.24 20.15
N THR A 39 21.51 -79.78 19.64
CA THR A 39 21.41 -80.47 18.34
C THR A 39 20.99 -79.55 17.20
N GLN A 40 20.62 -78.29 17.49
CA GLN A 40 20.23 -77.31 16.47
C GLN A 40 21.45 -76.74 15.74
N PRO A 41 21.34 -76.44 14.43
CA PRO A 41 22.38 -75.73 13.70
C PRO A 41 22.69 -74.39 14.36
N LEU A 42 23.95 -74.15 14.71
CA LEU A 42 24.41 -72.85 15.27
C LEU A 42 24.01 -71.66 14.39
N ALA A 43 23.94 -71.87 13.07
CA ALA A 43 23.47 -70.89 12.10
C ALA A 43 22.06 -70.36 12.42
N ASP A 44 21.15 -71.20 12.92
CA ASP A 44 19.76 -70.80 13.22
C ASP A 44 19.70 -69.94 14.50
N MET A 45 20.53 -70.25 15.50
CA MET A 45 20.64 -69.44 16.72
C MET A 45 21.21 -68.05 16.41
N PHE A 46 22.28 -67.95 15.61
CA PHE A 46 22.82 -66.66 15.19
C PHE A 46 21.87 -65.89 14.26
N SER A 47 21.11 -66.60 13.41
CA SER A 47 20.06 -65.98 12.59
C SER A 47 18.96 -65.36 13.45
N SER A 48 18.53 -66.04 14.53
CA SER A 48 17.52 -65.52 15.46
C SER A 48 17.97 -64.25 16.22
N VAL A 49 19.26 -64.19 16.61
CA VAL A 49 19.87 -63.03 17.28
C VAL A 49 20.01 -61.86 16.30
N ASN A 50 20.44 -62.12 15.07
CA ASN A 50 20.51 -61.10 14.02
C ASN A 50 19.12 -60.55 13.66
N ALA A 51 18.09 -61.42 13.62
CA ALA A 51 16.70 -61.01 13.40
C ALA A 51 16.18 -60.13 14.56
N LEU A 52 16.54 -60.44 15.80
CA LEU A 52 16.20 -59.61 16.97
C LEU A 52 16.86 -58.22 16.89
N PHE A 53 18.15 -58.14 16.56
CA PHE A 53 18.83 -56.85 16.38
C PHE A 53 18.27 -56.05 15.20
N ALA A 54 17.94 -56.70 14.09
CA ALA A 54 17.30 -56.05 12.95
C ALA A 54 15.91 -55.51 13.32
N GLY A 55 15.12 -56.28 14.09
CA GLY A 55 13.83 -55.83 14.62
C GLY A 55 13.96 -54.64 15.57
N LEU A 56 14.95 -54.65 16.48
CA LEU A 56 15.22 -53.52 17.38
C LEU A 56 15.68 -52.25 16.64
N ALA A 57 16.51 -52.40 15.60
CA ALA A 57 16.90 -51.29 14.74
C ALA A 57 15.70 -50.70 13.97
N LEU A 58 14.82 -51.57 13.44
CA LEU A 58 13.57 -51.15 12.80
C LEU A 58 12.65 -50.38 13.76
N CYS A 59 12.52 -50.83 15.02
CA CYS A 59 11.80 -50.10 16.06
C CYS A 59 12.38 -48.69 16.28
N GLY A 60 13.72 -48.57 16.32
CA GLY A 60 14.39 -47.27 16.40
C GLY A 60 14.01 -46.34 15.24
N VAL A 61 14.05 -46.85 14.01
CA VAL A 61 13.66 -46.08 12.80
C VAL A 61 12.18 -45.67 12.85
N ILE A 62 11.27 -46.57 13.21
CA ILE A 62 9.83 -46.26 13.33
C ILE A 62 9.60 -45.15 14.36
N ILE A 63 10.27 -45.21 15.51
CA ILE A 63 10.19 -44.17 16.54
C ILE A 63 10.71 -42.83 16.00
N THR A 64 11.88 -42.82 15.35
CA THR A 64 12.45 -41.60 14.77
C THR A 64 11.53 -40.97 13.74
N VAL A 65 11.00 -41.76 12.79
CA VAL A 65 10.05 -41.27 11.77
C VAL A 65 8.77 -40.76 12.43
N SER A 66 8.25 -41.44 13.44
CA SER A 66 7.05 -40.99 14.17
C SER A 66 7.26 -39.66 14.88
N LEU A 67 8.41 -39.48 15.53
CA LEU A 67 8.79 -38.22 16.18
C LEU A 67 8.96 -37.09 15.15
N GLN A 68 9.64 -37.36 14.02
CA GLN A 68 9.79 -36.37 12.95
C GLN A 68 8.44 -35.95 12.35
N ILE A 69 7.52 -36.89 12.13
CA ILE A 69 6.16 -36.57 11.67
C ILE A 69 5.44 -35.70 12.68
N TYR A 70 5.54 -36.02 13.97
CA TYR A 70 4.92 -35.24 15.04
C TYR A 70 5.50 -33.82 15.11
N GLU A 71 6.83 -33.67 15.08
CA GLU A 71 7.50 -32.36 15.06
C GLU A 71 7.06 -31.54 13.84
N LEU A 72 7.01 -32.14 12.64
CA LEU A 72 6.54 -31.48 11.43
C LEU A 72 5.08 -31.01 11.54
N GLN A 73 4.21 -31.81 12.15
CA GLN A 73 2.81 -31.43 12.39
C GLN A 73 2.71 -30.26 13.37
N GLN A 74 3.51 -30.27 14.44
CA GLN A 74 3.57 -29.16 15.38
C GLN A 74 4.10 -27.88 14.71
N THR A 75 5.20 -27.97 13.97
CA THR A 75 5.75 -26.82 13.22
C THR A 75 4.75 -26.26 12.23
N LYS A 76 4.02 -27.10 11.48
CA LYS A 76 2.96 -26.64 10.58
C LYS A 76 1.85 -25.89 11.34
N THR A 77 1.46 -26.39 12.50
CA THR A 77 0.42 -25.76 13.32
C THR A 77 0.88 -24.42 13.88
N GLU A 78 2.13 -24.32 14.34
CA GLU A 78 2.72 -23.07 14.83
C GLU A 78 2.85 -22.04 13.70
N LEU A 79 3.36 -22.44 12.53
CA LEU A 79 3.44 -21.57 11.35
C LEU A 79 2.07 -21.05 10.93
N ALA A 80 1.03 -21.90 10.98
CA ALA A 80 -0.34 -21.48 10.70
C ALA A 80 -0.82 -20.42 11.71
N LYS A 81 -0.60 -20.63 13.01
CA LYS A 81 -0.93 -19.64 14.06
C LYS A 81 -0.17 -18.34 13.89
N THR A 82 1.13 -18.38 13.56
CA THR A 82 1.94 -17.19 13.31
C THR A 82 1.47 -16.45 12.06
N ALA A 83 1.10 -17.17 10.99
CA ALA A 83 0.55 -16.56 9.79
C ALA A 83 -0.79 -15.85 10.07
N GLU A 84 -1.66 -16.46 10.87
CA GLU A 84 -2.93 -15.86 11.30
C GLU A 84 -2.71 -14.62 12.17
N ALA A 85 -1.83 -14.69 13.17
CA ALA A 85 -1.49 -13.55 14.03
C ALA A 85 -0.87 -12.39 13.23
N ASN A 86 -0.03 -12.69 12.24
CA ASN A 86 0.54 -11.69 11.34
C ASN A 86 -0.53 -11.04 10.45
N ARG A 87 -1.50 -11.82 9.94
CA ARG A 87 -2.63 -11.28 9.17
C ARG A 87 -3.50 -10.37 10.03
N ALA A 88 -3.88 -10.79 11.23
CA ALA A 88 -4.64 -9.96 12.15
C ALA A 88 -3.89 -8.66 12.51
N SER A 89 -2.59 -8.76 12.77
CA SER A 89 -1.74 -7.58 13.03
C SER A 89 -1.69 -6.62 11.84
N ALA A 90 -1.61 -7.15 10.62
CA ALA A 90 -1.62 -6.34 9.39
C ALA A 90 -2.98 -5.63 9.18
N GLU A 91 -4.09 -6.30 9.45
CA GLU A 91 -5.43 -5.69 9.38
C GLU A 91 -5.59 -4.58 10.43
N HIS A 92 -5.18 -4.80 11.68
CA HIS A 92 -5.21 -3.74 12.70
C HIS A 92 -4.33 -2.53 12.35
N ALA A 93 -3.15 -2.77 11.77
CA ALA A 93 -2.30 -1.67 11.29
C ALA A 93 -2.98 -0.88 10.16
N LYS A 94 -3.70 -1.57 9.26
CA LYS A 94 -4.47 -0.96 8.18
C LYS A 94 -5.64 -0.12 8.73
N GLU A 95 -6.39 -0.63 9.69
CA GLU A 95 -7.47 0.11 10.37
C GLU A 95 -6.94 1.36 11.09
N GLY A 96 -5.84 1.22 11.82
CA GLY A 96 -5.18 2.35 12.48
C GLY A 96 -4.73 3.43 11.49
N ALA A 97 -4.21 3.04 10.32
CA ALA A 97 -3.83 3.98 9.27
C ALA A 97 -5.02 4.76 8.70
N VAL A 98 -6.17 4.09 8.47
CA VAL A 98 -7.41 4.75 8.02
C VAL A 98 -7.87 5.80 9.05
N ILE A 99 -7.92 5.42 10.33
CA ILE A 99 -8.34 6.32 11.42
C ILE A 99 -7.40 7.53 11.52
N ASN A 100 -6.09 7.30 11.50
CA ASN A 100 -5.10 8.38 11.57
C ASN A 100 -5.22 9.34 10.37
N LEU A 101 -5.49 8.83 9.18
CA LEU A 101 -5.69 9.66 7.99
C LEU A 101 -6.96 10.52 8.11
N PHE A 102 -8.06 9.92 8.57
CA PHE A 102 -9.29 10.65 8.82
C PHE A 102 -9.13 11.71 9.91
N GLN A 103 -8.46 11.38 11.02
CA GLN A 103 -8.13 12.35 12.07
C GLN A 103 -7.25 13.49 11.55
N THR A 104 -6.28 13.19 10.70
CA THR A 104 -5.44 14.21 10.05
C THR A 104 -6.27 15.12 9.18
N TYR A 105 -7.16 14.56 8.34
CA TYR A 105 -8.06 15.33 7.49
C TYR A 105 -9.02 16.23 8.29
N CYS A 106 -9.48 15.75 9.45
CA CYS A 106 -10.36 16.47 10.36
C CYS A 106 -9.63 17.41 11.33
N SER A 107 -8.29 17.40 11.35
CA SER A 107 -7.50 18.23 12.26
C SER A 107 -7.68 19.72 12.00
N GLU A 108 -7.48 20.54 13.04
CA GLU A 108 -7.55 22.01 12.95
C GLU A 108 -6.59 22.55 11.88
N TYR A 109 -5.37 22.02 11.84
CA TYR A 109 -4.38 22.36 10.82
C TYR A 109 -4.93 22.11 9.41
N PHE A 110 -5.47 20.92 9.15
CA PHE A 110 -5.95 20.57 7.81
C PHE A 110 -7.27 21.27 7.46
N GLN A 111 -8.12 21.63 8.44
CA GLN A 111 -9.22 22.55 8.18
C GLN A 111 -8.72 23.92 7.72
N GLY A 112 -7.62 24.41 8.30
CA GLY A 112 -6.91 25.61 7.81
C GLY A 112 -6.47 25.47 6.35
N VAL A 113 -5.85 24.33 6.00
CA VAL A 113 -5.45 24.01 4.61
C VAL A 113 -6.65 24.05 3.67
N LYS A 114 -7.76 23.40 4.03
CA LYS A 114 -9.00 23.39 3.23
C LYS A 114 -9.57 24.79 3.04
N ASN A 115 -9.65 25.59 4.11
CA ASN A 115 -10.18 26.94 4.06
C ASN A 115 -9.33 27.86 3.17
N SER A 116 -8.00 27.84 3.35
CA SER A 116 -7.08 28.59 2.48
C SER A 116 -7.15 28.14 1.02
N SER A 117 -7.23 26.83 0.78
CA SER A 117 -7.40 26.29 -0.58
C SER A 117 -8.68 26.80 -1.23
N MET A 118 -9.78 26.91 -0.48
CA MET A 118 -11.04 27.45 -1.00
C MET A 118 -10.96 28.93 -1.38
N ASN A 119 -10.17 29.73 -0.65
CA ASN A 119 -9.95 31.14 -1.02
C ASN A 119 -9.21 31.30 -2.36
N VAL A 120 -8.58 30.24 -2.86
CA VAL A 120 -7.96 30.20 -4.18
C VAL A 120 -8.90 29.55 -5.19
N LEU A 121 -9.46 28.39 -4.86
CA LEU A 121 -10.30 27.63 -5.78
C LEU A 121 -11.57 28.39 -6.17
N ILE A 122 -12.27 29.00 -5.21
CA ILE A 122 -13.54 29.68 -5.47
C ILE A 122 -13.33 30.88 -6.42
N PRO A 123 -12.39 31.82 -6.18
CA PRO A 123 -12.09 32.87 -7.15
C PRO A 123 -11.60 32.35 -8.51
N ALA A 124 -10.89 31.21 -8.53
CA ALA A 124 -10.44 30.61 -9.79
C ALA A 124 -11.61 30.07 -10.62
N MET A 125 -12.69 29.60 -9.97
CA MET A 125 -13.93 29.27 -10.68
C MET A 125 -14.64 30.53 -11.18
N ALA A 126 -14.68 31.58 -10.37
CA ALA A 126 -15.34 32.84 -10.74
C ALA A 126 -14.62 33.61 -11.85
N SER A 127 -13.30 33.49 -11.98
CA SER A 127 -12.48 34.26 -12.93
C SER A 127 -11.51 33.36 -13.68
N ARG A 128 -11.74 33.19 -14.99
CA ARG A 128 -10.85 32.42 -15.87
C ARG A 128 -9.45 33.01 -15.91
N ARG A 129 -9.34 34.34 -15.88
CA ARG A 129 -8.06 35.06 -15.90
C ARG A 129 -7.24 34.76 -14.66
N TYR A 130 -7.87 34.76 -13.49
CA TYR A 130 -7.23 34.35 -12.25
C TYR A 130 -6.89 32.85 -12.23
N PHE A 131 -7.77 31.98 -12.75
CA PHE A 131 -7.47 30.56 -12.91
C PHE A 131 -6.21 30.33 -13.74
N GLU A 132 -6.06 31.00 -14.89
CA GLU A 132 -4.88 30.86 -15.74
C GLU A 132 -3.61 31.42 -15.08
N PHE A 133 -3.73 32.50 -14.31
CA PHE A 133 -2.67 32.98 -13.43
C PHE A 133 -2.26 31.89 -12.42
N MET A 134 -3.21 31.36 -11.66
CA MET A 134 -2.99 30.32 -10.65
C MET A 134 -2.30 29.09 -11.26
N ILE A 135 -2.81 28.60 -12.40
CA ILE A 135 -2.22 27.45 -13.11
C ILE A 135 -0.78 27.74 -13.53
N SER A 136 -0.49 28.95 -14.00
CA SER A 136 0.88 29.32 -14.38
C SER A 136 1.86 29.28 -13.21
N ARG A 137 1.39 29.47 -11.96
CA ARG A 137 2.22 29.46 -10.75
C ARG A 137 2.62 28.06 -10.27
N PHE A 138 2.02 26.99 -10.82
CA PHE A 138 2.52 25.63 -10.61
C PHE A 138 3.79 25.32 -11.40
N PHE A 139 4.20 26.22 -12.31
CA PHE A 139 5.38 26.04 -13.14
C PHE A 139 6.40 27.14 -12.86
N VAL A 140 7.68 26.79 -12.98
CA VAL A 140 8.78 27.74 -12.76
C VAL A 140 8.95 28.69 -13.96
N SER A 141 8.53 28.28 -15.15
CA SER A 141 8.63 29.07 -16.39
C SER A 141 7.26 29.55 -16.87
N GLU A 142 7.25 30.61 -17.68
CA GLU A 142 6.06 31.24 -18.27
C GLU A 142 5.05 31.72 -17.21
N GLN A 143 5.48 32.23 -16.06
CA GLN A 143 4.55 32.67 -15.03
C GLN A 143 3.78 33.93 -15.48
N ARG A 144 2.44 33.88 -15.40
CA ARG A 144 1.58 35.01 -15.76
C ARG A 144 1.43 35.98 -14.61
N MET A 145 1.22 37.25 -14.92
CA MET A 145 0.87 38.27 -13.92
C MET A 145 -0.62 38.23 -13.59
N LEU A 146 -0.97 38.58 -12.36
CA LEU A 146 -2.36 38.76 -11.98
C LEU A 146 -2.83 40.13 -12.47
N GLU A 147 -3.71 40.12 -13.47
CA GLU A 147 -4.23 41.33 -14.10
C GLU A 147 -5.39 41.95 -13.29
N ASP A 148 -5.43 43.28 -13.20
CA ASP A 148 -6.36 44.03 -12.34
C ASP A 148 -7.83 43.81 -12.72
N ASN A 149 -8.13 43.65 -14.00
CA ASN A 149 -9.49 43.35 -14.49
C ASN A 149 -9.99 41.94 -14.08
N ALA A 150 -9.13 41.05 -13.56
CA ALA A 150 -9.59 39.80 -12.97
C ALA A 150 -10.39 40.06 -11.68
N TRP A 151 -10.14 41.20 -11.01
CA TRP A 151 -10.80 41.58 -9.76
C TRP A 151 -12.32 41.70 -9.90
N GLU A 152 -12.82 42.14 -11.06
CA GLU A 152 -14.25 42.35 -11.31
C GLU A 152 -15.09 41.11 -10.95
N ARG A 153 -14.57 39.92 -11.29
CA ARG A 153 -15.21 38.65 -10.97
C ARG A 153 -14.77 38.06 -9.64
N ILE A 154 -13.50 38.23 -9.25
CA ILE A 154 -12.96 37.72 -7.96
C ILE A 154 -13.74 38.33 -6.78
N GLN A 155 -14.02 39.63 -6.82
CA GLN A 155 -14.69 40.35 -5.72
C GLN A 155 -16.10 39.83 -5.42
N LEU A 156 -16.74 39.12 -6.37
CA LEU A 156 -18.08 38.57 -6.20
C LEU A 156 -18.12 37.40 -5.21
N VAL A 157 -16.98 36.72 -5.01
CA VAL A 157 -16.92 35.44 -4.29
C VAL A 157 -15.80 35.37 -3.25
N THR A 158 -14.86 36.31 -3.30
CA THR A 158 -13.72 36.34 -2.39
C THR A 158 -14.12 36.83 -1.01
N ARG A 159 -13.42 36.37 0.03
CA ARG A 159 -13.57 36.88 1.40
C ARG A 159 -12.77 38.15 1.69
N TYR A 160 -11.91 38.56 0.76
CA TYR A 160 -10.99 39.68 0.94
C TYR A 160 -11.64 41.00 0.54
N ASP A 161 -11.43 42.04 1.34
CA ASP A 161 -12.08 43.35 1.15
C ASP A 161 -11.58 44.12 -0.08
N GLY A 162 -10.44 43.73 -0.65
CA GLY A 162 -9.84 44.47 -1.75
C GLY A 162 -8.77 43.69 -2.52
N PHE A 163 -8.53 44.12 -3.75
CA PHE A 163 -7.60 43.46 -4.67
C PHE A 163 -6.15 43.44 -4.16
N SER A 164 -5.72 44.51 -3.49
CA SER A 164 -4.38 44.61 -2.90
C SER A 164 -4.17 43.57 -1.79
N THR A 165 -5.14 43.43 -0.89
CA THR A 165 -5.13 42.41 0.16
C THR A 165 -5.19 41.02 -0.43
N PHE A 166 -6.09 40.77 -1.39
CA PHE A 166 -6.17 39.50 -2.12
C PHE A 166 -4.81 39.13 -2.72
N LYS A 167 -4.20 40.04 -3.49
CA LYS A 167 -2.90 39.80 -4.15
C LYS A 167 -1.77 39.51 -3.17
N ARG A 168 -1.79 40.13 -1.98
CA ARG A 168 -0.78 39.89 -0.93
C ARG A 168 -0.94 38.53 -0.28
N GLU A 169 -2.18 38.13 0.03
CA GLU A 169 -2.46 36.87 0.74
C GLU A 169 -2.57 35.66 -0.20
N GLU A 170 -2.83 35.87 -1.50
CA GLU A 170 -3.08 34.82 -2.49
C GLU A 170 -1.97 33.78 -2.52
N GLN A 171 -0.71 34.22 -2.44
CA GLN A 171 0.43 33.30 -2.49
C GLN A 171 0.44 32.33 -1.31
N ASN A 172 0.11 32.81 -0.11
CA ASN A 172 0.05 31.99 1.10
C ASN A 172 -1.07 30.96 0.99
N ASP A 173 -2.25 31.38 0.54
CA ASP A 173 -3.39 30.49 0.35
C ASP A 173 -3.14 29.47 -0.77
N ARG A 174 -2.44 29.85 -1.84
CA ARG A 174 -2.08 28.95 -2.94
C ARG A 174 -1.07 27.89 -2.53
N TYR A 175 -0.17 28.18 -1.59
CA TYR A 175 0.67 27.12 -1.01
C TYR A 175 -0.14 26.08 -0.25
N LYS A 176 -1.24 26.49 0.40
CA LYS A 176 -2.17 25.53 1.02
C LYS A 176 -2.95 24.71 0.00
N LEU A 177 -3.27 25.28 -1.17
CA LEU A 177 -3.81 24.49 -2.27
C LEU A 177 -2.84 23.39 -2.73
N ASP A 178 -1.54 23.68 -2.80
CA ASP A 178 -0.54 22.66 -3.14
C ASP A 178 -0.47 21.55 -2.07
N GLU A 179 -0.53 21.91 -0.78
CA GLU A 179 -0.64 20.93 0.32
C GLU A 179 -1.90 20.05 0.19
N LEU A 180 -3.05 20.64 -0.17
CA LEU A 180 -4.29 19.91 -0.40
C LEU A 180 -4.17 18.95 -1.60
N MET A 181 -3.62 19.42 -2.72
CA MET A 181 -3.41 18.60 -3.92
C MET A 181 -2.45 17.44 -3.64
N ASN A 182 -1.39 17.67 -2.87
CA ASN A 182 -0.45 16.64 -2.44
C ASN A 182 -1.10 15.62 -1.51
N PHE A 183 -1.95 16.05 -0.57
CA PHE A 183 -2.73 15.14 0.28
C PHE A 183 -3.57 14.18 -0.57
N PHE A 184 -4.34 14.70 -1.53
CA PHE A 184 -5.17 13.87 -2.40
C PHE A 184 -4.34 13.00 -3.35
N THR A 185 -3.17 13.47 -3.78
CA THR A 185 -2.23 12.67 -4.59
C THR A 185 -1.69 11.48 -3.82
N ILE A 186 -1.30 11.68 -2.56
CA ILE A 186 -0.86 10.61 -1.65
C ILE A 186 -2.00 9.64 -1.40
N LEU A 187 -3.19 10.15 -1.06
CA LEU A 187 -4.40 9.34 -0.83
C LEU A 187 -4.69 8.44 -2.03
N ALA A 188 -4.64 8.98 -3.26
CA ALA A 188 -4.92 8.24 -4.49
C ALA A 188 -3.91 7.11 -4.80
N HIS A 189 -2.68 7.21 -4.27
CA HIS A 189 -1.60 6.25 -4.53
C HIS A 189 -1.36 5.26 -3.39
N GLN A 190 -2.11 5.35 -2.29
CA GLN A 190 -2.04 4.33 -1.24
C GLN A 190 -2.55 2.99 -1.75
N HIS A 191 -1.88 1.90 -1.35
CA HIS A 191 -2.21 0.54 -1.79
C HIS A 191 -3.66 0.12 -1.40
N ASN A 192 -4.21 0.74 -0.37
CA ASN A 192 -5.57 0.53 0.13
C ASN A 192 -6.50 1.74 -0.12
N ALA A 193 -6.18 2.63 -1.07
CA ALA A 193 -6.92 3.87 -1.32
C ALA A 193 -8.43 3.66 -1.46
N SER A 194 -8.86 2.66 -2.23
CA SER A 194 -10.29 2.35 -2.44
C SER A 194 -11.01 1.96 -1.15
N ASP A 195 -10.36 1.23 -0.25
CA ASP A 195 -10.95 0.83 1.04
C ASP A 195 -10.98 2.00 2.02
N VAL A 196 -9.93 2.84 2.03
CA VAL A 196 -9.88 4.07 2.84
C VAL A 196 -10.98 5.05 2.40
N ILE A 197 -11.08 5.30 1.10
CA ILE A 197 -12.07 6.21 0.50
C ILE A 197 -13.49 5.66 0.67
N GLY A 198 -13.71 4.36 0.50
CA GLY A 198 -15.01 3.73 0.72
C GLY A 198 -15.50 3.87 2.17
N ARG A 199 -14.59 3.98 3.14
CA ARG A 199 -14.92 4.14 4.57
C ARG A 199 -14.98 5.61 5.01
N CYS A 200 -14.29 6.52 4.34
CA CYS A 200 -14.19 7.93 4.69
C CYS A 200 -14.57 8.80 3.49
N ASP A 201 -15.71 9.48 3.57
CA ASP A 201 -16.07 10.49 2.57
C ASP A 201 -15.26 11.78 2.79
N PHE A 202 -14.31 12.04 1.88
CA PHE A 202 -13.52 13.28 1.87
C PHE A 202 -14.23 14.41 1.10
N SER A 203 -15.54 14.31 0.93
CA SER A 203 -16.40 15.24 0.18
C SER A 203 -15.95 15.38 -1.27
N TRP A 204 -15.60 14.26 -1.92
CA TRP A 204 -15.00 14.28 -3.26
C TRP A 204 -15.84 15.01 -4.30
N ALA A 205 -17.16 14.87 -4.25
CA ALA A 205 -18.08 15.60 -5.14
C ALA A 205 -17.86 17.12 -5.11
N TRP A 206 -17.41 17.68 -3.99
CA TRP A 206 -17.08 19.11 -3.88
C TRP A 206 -15.78 19.43 -4.64
N TRP A 207 -14.73 18.65 -4.42
CA TRP A 207 -13.40 18.90 -5.00
C TRP A 207 -13.31 18.52 -6.48
N ARG A 208 -14.03 17.47 -6.87
CA ARG A 208 -13.96 16.78 -8.16
C ARG A 208 -13.91 17.72 -9.36
N PRO A 209 -14.88 18.63 -9.59
CA PRO A 209 -14.86 19.45 -10.80
C PRO A 209 -13.66 20.42 -10.80
N MET A 210 -13.34 21.04 -9.67
CA MET A 210 -12.22 21.99 -9.57
C MET A 210 -10.88 21.28 -9.78
N PHE A 211 -10.72 20.08 -9.24
CA PHE A 211 -9.49 19.28 -9.38
C PHE A 211 -9.30 18.79 -10.80
N TRP A 212 -10.37 18.35 -11.46
CA TRP A 212 -10.33 18.00 -12.89
C TRP A 212 -9.94 19.20 -13.76
N MET A 213 -10.55 20.37 -13.51
CA MET A 213 -10.18 21.61 -14.20
C MET A 213 -8.68 21.91 -14.04
N ILE A 214 -8.15 21.84 -12.81
CA ILE A 214 -6.73 22.08 -12.52
C ILE A 214 -5.85 21.05 -13.24
N ALA A 215 -6.15 19.76 -13.09
CA ALA A 215 -5.36 18.68 -13.67
C ALA A 215 -5.25 18.80 -15.19
N ILE A 216 -6.38 19.05 -15.86
CA ILE A 216 -6.43 19.23 -17.32
C ILE A 216 -5.66 20.50 -17.73
N ALA A 217 -5.85 21.61 -17.00
CA ALA A 217 -5.15 22.86 -17.30
C ALA A 217 -3.63 22.76 -17.10
N GLN A 218 -3.17 22.02 -16.10
CA GLN A 218 -1.74 21.73 -15.89
C GLN A 218 -1.16 20.94 -17.07
N ILE A 219 -1.82 19.87 -17.49
CA ILE A 219 -1.39 19.07 -18.65
C ILE A 219 -1.36 19.92 -19.92
N LYS A 220 -2.43 20.65 -20.20
CA LYS A 220 -2.53 21.51 -21.38
C LYS A 220 -1.40 22.54 -21.42
N ARG A 221 -1.17 23.24 -20.31
CA ARG A 221 -0.08 24.22 -20.19
C ARG A 221 1.29 23.57 -20.39
N TYR A 222 1.52 22.40 -19.80
CA TYR A 222 2.75 21.64 -20.01
C TYR A 222 2.92 21.29 -21.49
N GLU A 223 1.89 20.80 -22.16
CA GLU A 223 1.96 20.37 -23.56
C GLU A 223 2.21 21.52 -24.56
N GLU A 224 1.56 22.66 -24.34
CA GLU A 224 1.59 23.82 -25.24
C GLU A 224 2.85 24.67 -25.10
N ASN A 225 3.57 24.61 -23.97
CA ASN A 225 4.69 25.50 -23.69
C ASN A 225 6.03 24.76 -23.65
N SER A 226 6.86 24.94 -24.69
CA SER A 226 8.20 24.33 -24.80
C SER A 226 9.13 24.72 -23.64
N SER A 227 9.07 25.98 -23.19
CA SER A 227 9.82 26.49 -22.04
C SER A 227 9.41 25.80 -20.74
N VAL A 228 8.12 25.52 -20.55
CA VAL A 228 7.63 24.77 -19.38
C VAL A 228 8.13 23.33 -19.41
N LYS A 229 8.06 22.65 -20.56
CA LYS A 229 8.59 21.27 -20.73
C LYS A 229 10.07 21.15 -20.38
N LYS A 230 10.86 22.20 -20.61
CA LYS A 230 12.29 22.21 -20.32
C LYS A 230 12.60 22.21 -18.82
N TYR A 231 11.78 22.88 -18.01
CA TYR A 231 12.07 23.13 -16.59
C TYR A 231 11.15 22.41 -15.62
N ALA A 232 10.03 21.86 -16.09
CA ALA A 232 9.07 21.15 -15.27
C ALA A 232 9.01 19.66 -15.64
N ILE A 233 8.73 18.83 -14.64
CA ILE A 233 8.28 17.47 -14.85
C ILE A 233 6.82 17.47 -15.32
N ARG A 234 6.45 16.45 -16.10
CA ARG A 234 5.07 16.26 -16.53
C ARG A 234 4.14 16.19 -15.29
N PRO A 235 3.06 17.00 -15.24
CA PRO A 235 2.12 16.97 -14.12
C PRO A 235 1.49 15.59 -13.94
N ARG A 236 1.53 15.05 -12.73
CA ARG A 236 0.92 13.75 -12.38
C ARG A 236 -0.42 13.86 -11.66
N PHE A 237 -0.87 15.08 -11.37
CA PHE A 237 -2.11 15.29 -10.65
C PHE A 237 -3.32 14.69 -11.38
N ILE A 238 -3.29 14.66 -12.73
CA ILE A 238 -4.35 14.02 -13.52
C ILE A 238 -4.48 12.52 -13.24
N GLU A 239 -3.38 11.80 -13.00
CA GLU A 239 -3.41 10.38 -12.64
C GLU A 239 -4.03 10.18 -11.25
N ALA A 240 -3.72 11.08 -10.31
CA ALA A 240 -4.33 11.05 -8.97
C ALA A 240 -5.84 11.29 -9.03
N VAL A 241 -6.29 12.31 -9.76
CA VAL A 241 -7.72 12.62 -9.92
C VAL A 241 -8.48 11.47 -10.59
N ARG A 242 -7.89 10.82 -11.61
CA ARG A 242 -8.47 9.60 -12.22
C ARG A 242 -8.64 8.46 -11.21
N LYS A 243 -7.61 8.17 -10.42
CA LYS A 243 -7.66 7.13 -9.39
C LYS A 243 -8.68 7.46 -8.30
N LEU A 244 -8.83 8.73 -7.93
CA LEU A 244 -9.86 9.17 -6.99
C LEU A 244 -11.27 8.93 -7.56
N ASP A 245 -11.54 9.32 -8.81
CA ASP A 245 -12.83 9.02 -9.46
C ASP A 245 -13.13 7.52 -9.40
N MET A 246 -12.18 6.67 -9.81
CA MET A 246 -12.35 5.22 -9.73
C MET A 246 -12.59 4.72 -8.30
N ALA A 247 -11.88 5.27 -7.30
CA ALA A 247 -12.05 4.89 -5.90
C ALA A 247 -13.42 5.28 -5.33
N TYR A 248 -14.03 6.35 -5.85
CA TYR A 248 -15.40 6.77 -5.53
C TYR A 248 -16.46 6.12 -6.43
N ASN A 249 -16.10 5.11 -7.24
CA ASN A 249 -16.97 4.47 -8.24
C ASN A 249 -17.58 5.46 -9.26
N LEU A 250 -16.82 6.48 -9.62
CA LEU A 250 -17.15 7.44 -10.68
C LEU A 250 -16.32 7.16 -11.92
N GLU A 251 -16.88 7.44 -13.09
CA GLU A 251 -16.14 7.37 -14.34
C GLU A 251 -15.19 8.56 -14.46
N PRO A 252 -13.88 8.33 -14.67
CA PRO A 252 -12.92 9.40 -14.91
C PRO A 252 -13.24 10.21 -16.17
N ILE A 253 -12.94 11.51 -16.14
CA ILE A 253 -13.14 12.39 -17.30
C ILE A 253 -12.12 12.07 -18.39
N GLU A 254 -12.62 11.69 -19.57
CA GLU A 254 -11.77 11.30 -20.70
C GLU A 254 -11.48 12.43 -21.68
N ASN A 255 -12.34 13.44 -21.75
CA ASN A 255 -12.26 14.50 -22.75
C ASN A 255 -12.86 15.82 -22.25
N GLY A 256 -12.61 16.91 -22.99
CA GLY A 256 -13.07 18.25 -22.61
C GLY A 256 -14.60 18.42 -22.62
N GLN A 257 -15.32 17.62 -23.41
CA GLN A 257 -16.78 17.64 -23.45
C GLN A 257 -17.36 17.10 -22.13
N ALA A 258 -16.85 15.97 -21.64
CA ALA A 258 -17.25 15.42 -20.35
C ALA A 258 -16.94 16.36 -19.18
N LEU A 259 -15.84 17.12 -19.23
CA LEU A 259 -15.57 18.17 -18.24
C LEU A 259 -16.61 19.30 -18.31
N ALA A 260 -16.92 19.77 -19.52
CA ALA A 260 -17.89 20.84 -19.71
C ALA A 260 -19.29 20.43 -19.20
N GLU A 261 -19.71 19.20 -19.46
CA GLU A 261 -20.95 18.62 -18.93
C GLU A 261 -20.95 18.55 -17.40
N LEU A 262 -19.83 18.14 -16.79
CA LEU A 262 -19.70 18.10 -15.33
C LEU A 262 -19.90 19.48 -14.68
N ILE A 263 -19.42 20.56 -15.31
CA ILE A 263 -19.43 21.91 -14.72
C ILE A 263 -20.59 22.78 -15.18
N ALA A 264 -21.22 22.49 -16.33
CA ALA A 264 -22.23 23.33 -16.97
C ALA A 264 -23.38 23.68 -16.02
N ASP A 265 -23.90 22.67 -15.33
CA ASP A 265 -25.06 22.76 -14.44
C ASP A 265 -24.71 22.43 -12.98
N HIS A 266 -23.43 22.40 -12.63
CA HIS A 266 -23.02 22.11 -11.25
C HIS A 266 -23.51 23.23 -10.31
N PRO A 267 -24.41 22.94 -9.36
CA PRO A 267 -25.15 23.99 -8.62
C PRO A 267 -24.19 24.89 -7.86
N LYS A 268 -23.20 24.30 -7.18
CA LYS A 268 -22.23 25.07 -6.41
C LYS A 268 -21.30 25.94 -7.26
N LEU A 269 -20.90 25.47 -8.43
CA LEU A 269 -20.01 26.25 -9.29
C LEU A 269 -20.77 27.45 -9.87
N ASN A 270 -22.00 27.22 -10.32
CA ASN A 270 -22.80 28.24 -10.99
C ASN A 270 -23.40 29.24 -9.99
N GLU A 271 -24.09 28.76 -8.96
CA GLU A 271 -24.84 29.63 -8.04
C GLU A 271 -23.93 30.24 -6.97
N ALA A 272 -23.12 29.43 -6.29
CA ALA A 272 -22.30 29.90 -5.17
C ALA A 272 -20.97 30.51 -5.64
N TYR A 273 -20.31 29.91 -6.62
CA TYR A 273 -18.97 30.34 -7.06
C TYR A 273 -18.97 31.19 -8.33
N GLN A 274 -20.15 31.52 -8.86
CA GLN A 274 -20.30 32.45 -9.98
C GLN A 274 -19.42 32.09 -11.18
N LEU A 275 -19.40 30.79 -11.53
CA LEU A 275 -18.54 30.19 -12.56
C LEU A 275 -18.42 31.09 -13.79
N ASP A 276 -17.19 31.44 -14.14
CA ASP A 276 -16.90 32.24 -15.33
C ASP A 276 -17.46 31.54 -16.58
N PRO A 277 -18.30 32.20 -17.42
CA PRO A 277 -18.80 31.61 -18.66
C PRO A 277 -17.71 31.09 -19.59
N LEU A 278 -16.49 31.66 -19.55
CA LEU A 278 -15.36 31.16 -20.32
C LEU A 278 -14.98 29.73 -19.94
N HIS A 279 -15.14 29.33 -18.67
CA HIS A 279 -14.92 27.95 -18.26
C HIS A 279 -15.93 26.98 -18.88
N LYS A 280 -17.08 27.42 -19.40
CA LYS A 280 -18.02 26.52 -20.09
C LYS A 280 -17.63 26.24 -21.55
N ASN A 281 -16.63 26.94 -22.08
CA ASN A 281 -16.20 26.76 -23.47
C ASN A 281 -15.38 25.47 -23.62
N VAL A 282 -15.99 24.46 -24.25
CA VAL A 282 -15.39 23.14 -24.53
C VAL A 282 -14.05 23.24 -25.26
N ALA A 283 -13.87 24.24 -26.14
CA ALA A 283 -12.61 24.43 -26.88
C ALA A 283 -11.42 24.72 -25.95
N LEU A 284 -11.67 25.33 -24.79
CA LEU A 284 -10.63 25.62 -23.80
C LEU A 284 -10.18 24.38 -23.01
N TRP A 285 -10.95 23.30 -23.05
CA TRP A 285 -10.70 22.05 -22.33
C TRP A 285 -10.24 20.90 -23.21
N GLN A 286 -9.83 21.16 -24.44
CA GLN A 286 -9.23 20.11 -25.28
C GLN A 286 -7.88 19.68 -24.68
N PHE A 287 -7.73 18.39 -24.39
CA PHE A 287 -6.49 17.77 -23.90
C PHE A 287 -6.39 16.33 -24.39
N LYS A 288 -5.18 15.75 -24.31
CA LYS A 288 -4.94 14.32 -24.53
C LYS A 288 -4.55 13.68 -23.21
N LEU A 289 -5.23 12.59 -22.85
CA LEU A 289 -4.82 11.77 -21.72
C LEU A 289 -3.45 11.13 -22.03
N PRO A 290 -2.58 10.94 -21.02
CA PRO A 290 -1.40 10.12 -21.18
C PRO A 290 -1.83 8.67 -21.50
N GLU A 291 -1.14 8.05 -22.47
CA GLU A 291 -1.12 6.60 -22.67
C GLU A 291 -0.47 5.89 -21.48
#